data_AF-S0DDP8-F1
#
_entry.id   AF-S0DDP8-F1
#
_cell.length_a   1.000
_cell.length_b   1.000
_cell.length_c   1.000
_cell.angle_alpha   90.00
_cell.angle_beta   90.00
_cell.angle_gamma   90.00
#
_symmetry.space_group_name_H-M   'P 1'
#
loop_
_entity.id
_entity.type
_entity.pdbx_description
1 polymer ?
#
loop_
_entity_poly.entity_id
_entity_poly.type
_entity_poly.pdbx_seq_one_letter_code
_entity_poly.pdbx_strand_id
1 'polypeptide(L)'
;MTGGPVMQDFLLLSKDTPVAQIIGGVVQPIEPERLPLFLLRTGDVRAWLESRAIDGHRTNSRLLKRALRLEHKDDLTAVLAVNAATITDNYWVKPLEDEALRYTNVRFKVNMFDNLALTGDV
;
A
#
# COMPACT_ATOMS: atom_id res chain seq x y z
N MET A 1 -7.55 3.00 -28.56
CA MET A 1 -7.58 3.75 -27.28
C MET A 1 -7.67 2.71 -26.17
N THR A 2 -6.55 2.37 -25.56
CA THR A 2 -6.46 1.27 -24.57
C THR A 2 -6.88 1.80 -23.21
N GLY A 3 -8.10 1.48 -22.78
CA GLY A 3 -8.56 1.71 -21.41
C GLY A 3 -7.77 0.80 -20.47
N GLY A 4 -6.70 1.33 -19.87
CA GLY A 4 -6.09 0.70 -18.71
C GLY A 4 -7.09 0.65 -17.55
N PRO A 5 -6.89 -0.23 -16.56
CA PRO A 5 -7.76 -0.30 -15.40
C PRO A 5 -7.83 1.07 -14.73
N VAL A 6 -9.06 1.59 -14.56
CA VAL A 6 -9.31 2.84 -13.83
C VAL A 6 -8.89 2.59 -12.38
N MET A 7 -7.97 3.41 -11.88
CA MET A 7 -7.60 3.37 -10.47
C MET A 7 -8.83 3.72 -9.65
N GLN A 8 -9.21 2.83 -8.72
CA GLN A 8 -10.27 3.10 -7.75
C GLN A 8 -9.94 4.38 -6.95
N ASP A 9 -10.97 5.09 -6.51
CA ASP A 9 -10.80 6.29 -5.71
C ASP A 9 -10.59 5.94 -4.24
N PHE A 10 -9.66 6.65 -3.58
CA PHE A 10 -9.27 6.36 -2.21
C PHE A 10 -9.16 7.63 -1.36
N LEU A 11 -9.34 7.46 -0.05
CA LEU A 11 -8.81 8.38 0.94
C LEU A 11 -7.42 7.89 1.37
N LEU A 12 -6.40 8.74 1.23
CA LEU A 12 -5.09 8.51 1.82
C LEU A 12 -5.10 9.02 3.26
N LEU A 13 -4.75 8.16 4.20
CA LEU A 13 -4.70 8.49 5.62
C LEU A 13 -3.30 8.25 6.19
N SER A 14 -2.95 9.04 7.22
CA SER A 14 -1.87 8.77 8.16
C SER A 14 -2.50 8.40 9.51
N LYS A 15 -2.40 7.13 9.92
CA LYS A 15 -3.25 6.57 10.99
C LYS A 15 -4.72 6.88 10.70
N ASP A 16 -5.43 7.59 11.58
CA ASP A 16 -6.83 7.94 11.38
C ASP A 16 -7.03 9.37 10.82
N THR A 17 -5.93 10.07 10.49
CA THR A 17 -5.97 11.44 9.92
C THR A 17 -6.01 11.38 8.40
N PRO A 18 -7.06 11.89 7.73
CA PRO A 18 -7.08 12.06 6.28
C PRO A 18 -6.02 13.08 5.83
N VAL A 19 -5.18 12.72 4.86
CA VAL A 19 -4.12 13.61 4.35
C VAL A 19 -4.31 13.99 2.89
N ALA A 20 -4.99 13.16 2.08
CA ALA A 20 -5.38 13.48 0.72
C ALA A 20 -6.54 12.58 0.24
N GLN A 21 -7.27 13.03 -0.78
CA GLN A 21 -8.07 12.15 -1.65
C GLN A 21 -7.26 11.78 -2.88
N ILE A 22 -7.43 10.58 -3.39
CA ILE A 22 -6.87 10.11 -4.66
C ILE A 22 -8.07 9.82 -5.55
N ILE A 23 -8.32 10.70 -6.52
CA ILE A 23 -9.48 10.63 -7.42
C ILE A 23 -9.00 10.44 -8.85
N GLY A 24 -9.35 9.33 -9.49
CA GLY A 24 -8.88 8.98 -10.83
C GLY A 24 -7.35 8.95 -10.94
N GLY A 25 -6.66 8.58 -9.86
CA GLY A 25 -5.19 8.58 -9.76
C GLY A 25 -4.55 9.95 -9.52
N VAL A 26 -5.33 11.00 -9.31
CA VAL A 26 -4.84 12.36 -9.00
C VAL A 26 -4.88 12.60 -7.50
N VAL A 27 -3.75 13.04 -6.93
CA VAL A 27 -3.66 13.43 -5.52
C VAL A 27 -4.30 14.80 -5.30
N GLN A 28 -5.28 14.85 -4.40
CA GLN A 28 -5.94 16.07 -3.92
C GLN A 28 -5.63 16.23 -2.41
N PRO A 29 -4.60 17.03 -2.05
CA PRO A 29 -4.18 17.18 -0.66
C PRO A 29 -5.28 17.77 0.25
N ILE A 30 -5.39 17.22 1.46
CA ILE A 30 -6.20 17.75 2.58
C ILE A 30 -5.27 18.40 3.61
N GLU A 31 -4.21 17.68 4.02
CA GLU A 31 -3.13 18.15 4.91
C GLU A 31 -1.78 18.03 4.17
N PRO A 32 -1.39 19.00 3.32
CA PRO A 32 -0.19 18.93 2.49
C PRO A 32 1.10 18.69 3.27
N GLU A 33 1.19 19.21 4.50
CA GLU A 33 2.33 19.06 5.41
C GLU A 33 2.51 17.62 5.93
N ARG A 34 1.46 16.80 5.83
CA ARG A 34 1.49 15.36 6.17
C ARG A 34 1.45 14.47 4.94
N LEU A 35 1.51 15.02 3.73
CA LEU A 35 1.52 14.21 2.53
C LEU A 35 2.86 13.45 2.44
N PRO A 36 2.88 12.17 2.02
CA PRO A 36 4.13 11.49 1.71
C PRO A 36 4.97 12.33 0.76
N LEU A 37 6.24 12.57 1.13
CA LEU A 37 7.13 13.47 0.38
C LEU A 37 7.22 13.08 -1.10
N PHE A 38 7.22 11.79 -1.41
CA PHE A 38 7.20 11.29 -2.79
C PHE A 38 5.98 11.83 -3.55
N LEU A 39 4.77 11.66 -3.02
CA LEU A 39 3.53 12.16 -3.65
C LEU A 39 3.51 13.68 -3.76
N LEU A 40 4.02 14.40 -2.76
CA LEU A 40 4.14 15.87 -2.82
C LEU A 40 5.05 16.33 -3.96
N ARG A 41 6.08 15.56 -4.29
CA ARG A 41 7.09 15.91 -5.30
C ARG A 41 6.72 15.45 -6.70
N THR A 42 6.10 14.28 -6.83
CA THR A 42 5.89 13.62 -8.13
C THR A 42 4.42 13.53 -8.53
N GLY A 43 3.50 13.48 -7.57
CA GLY A 43 2.10 13.15 -7.80
C GLY A 43 1.86 11.72 -8.32
N ASP A 44 2.90 10.88 -8.41
CA ASP A 44 2.80 9.55 -9.00
C ASP A 44 2.26 8.54 -7.99
N VAL A 45 0.93 8.38 -7.99
CA VAL A 45 0.22 7.47 -7.10
C VAL A 45 0.60 6.02 -7.35
N ARG A 46 0.73 5.61 -8.62
CA ARG A 46 0.99 4.21 -8.96
C ARG A 46 2.38 3.79 -8.47
N ALA A 47 3.40 4.58 -8.78
CA ALA A 47 4.76 4.29 -8.32
C ALA A 47 4.85 4.31 -6.79
N TRP A 48 4.14 5.24 -6.13
CA TRP A 48 4.08 5.26 -4.68
C TRP A 48 3.44 3.98 -4.11
N LEU A 49 2.32 3.53 -4.65
CA LEU A 49 1.67 2.28 -4.24
C LEU A 49 2.56 1.07 -4.49
N GLU A 50 3.13 0.93 -5.68
CA GLU A 50 4.02 -0.19 -6.04
C GLU A 50 5.28 -0.23 -5.17
N SER A 51 5.83 0.93 -4.78
CA SER A 51 6.99 1.01 -3.88
C SER A 51 6.71 0.45 -2.47
N ARG A 52 5.43 0.30 -2.10
CA ARG A 52 4.98 -0.24 -0.81
C ARG A 52 4.78 -1.75 -0.85
N ALA A 53 4.85 -2.37 -2.03
CA ALA A 53 4.84 -3.81 -2.17
C ALA A 53 6.14 -4.44 -1.62
N ILE A 54 6.13 -5.77 -1.44
CA ILE A 54 7.32 -6.50 -0.99
C ILE A 54 8.43 -6.34 -2.03
N ASP A 55 9.56 -5.76 -1.61
CA ASP A 55 10.76 -5.65 -2.44
C ASP A 55 11.23 -7.02 -2.92
N GLY A 56 11.07 -7.26 -4.23
CA GLY A 56 11.45 -8.50 -4.89
C GLY A 56 12.95 -8.78 -4.89
N HIS A 57 13.79 -7.78 -4.62
CA HIS A 57 15.25 -7.93 -4.66
C HIS A 57 15.83 -8.53 -3.38
N ARG A 58 15.03 -8.65 -2.30
CA ARG A 58 15.48 -9.32 -1.07
C ARG A 58 15.66 -10.81 -1.30
N THR A 59 16.71 -11.38 -0.74
CA THR A 59 17.11 -12.81 -0.89
C THR A 59 15.94 -13.78 -0.74
N ASN A 60 15.08 -13.57 0.27
CA ASN A 60 13.98 -14.48 0.60
C ASN A 60 12.60 -13.99 0.10
N SER A 61 12.55 -12.93 -0.71
CA SER A 61 11.31 -12.32 -1.21
C SER A 61 10.44 -13.33 -1.97
N ARG A 62 11.06 -14.22 -2.74
CA ARG A 62 10.38 -15.27 -3.52
C ARG A 62 9.68 -16.29 -2.62
N LEU A 63 10.36 -16.73 -1.55
CA LEU A 63 9.77 -17.65 -0.57
C LEU A 63 8.57 -17.01 0.13
N LEU A 64 8.71 -15.74 0.50
CA LEU A 64 7.63 -14.96 1.10
C LEU A 64 6.44 -14.76 0.14
N LYS A 65 6.69 -14.38 -1.13
CA LYS A 65 5.64 -14.25 -2.16
C LYS A 65 4.89 -15.58 -2.38
N ARG A 66 5.59 -16.72 -2.36
CA ARG A 66 4.98 -18.05 -2.47
C ARG A 66 4.13 -18.41 -1.26
N ALA A 67 4.64 -18.17 -0.04
CA ALA A 67 3.89 -18.42 1.20
C ALA A 67 2.58 -17.60 1.27
N LEU A 68 2.62 -16.36 0.78
CA LEU A 68 1.46 -15.46 0.69
C LEU A 68 0.56 -15.72 -0.53
N ARG A 69 0.89 -16.70 -1.38
CA ARG A 69 0.18 -17.00 -2.65
C ARG A 69 0.09 -15.79 -3.59
N LEU A 70 1.15 -14.96 -3.61
CA LEU A 70 1.25 -13.74 -4.41
C LEU A 70 1.99 -13.92 -5.74
N GLU A 71 2.48 -15.12 -6.07
CA GLU A 71 3.29 -15.38 -7.29
C GLU A 71 2.64 -14.93 -8.61
N HIS A 72 1.31 -14.78 -8.65
CA HIS A 72 0.57 -14.37 -9.84
C HIS A 72 -0.11 -12.99 -9.73
N LYS A 73 0.05 -12.28 -8.61
CA LYS A 73 -0.52 -10.93 -8.44
C LYS A 73 0.53 -9.88 -8.83
N ASP A 74 0.14 -8.90 -9.64
CA ASP A 74 0.96 -7.70 -9.85
C ASP A 74 1.10 -6.92 -8.53
N ASP A 75 2.18 -6.15 -8.41
CA ASP A 75 2.54 -5.47 -7.17
C ASP A 75 1.45 -4.47 -6.72
N LEU A 76 0.73 -3.84 -7.66
CA LEU A 76 -0.37 -2.92 -7.36
C LEU A 76 -1.57 -3.66 -6.77
N THR A 77 -1.98 -4.79 -7.36
CA THR A 77 -3.06 -5.62 -6.79
C THR A 77 -2.67 -6.16 -5.41
N ALA A 78 -1.42 -6.60 -5.24
CA ALA A 78 -0.94 -7.14 -3.97
C ALA A 78 -0.96 -6.08 -2.86
N VAL A 79 -0.51 -4.85 -3.14
CA VAL A 79 -0.45 -3.78 -2.15
C VAL A 79 -1.83 -3.24 -1.80
N LEU A 80 -2.75 -3.13 -2.77
CA LEU A 80 -4.13 -2.69 -2.52
C LEU A 80 -4.93 -3.70 -1.69
N ALA A 81 -4.65 -5.00 -1.81
CA ALA A 81 -5.28 -6.05 -1.00
C ALA A 81 -4.99 -5.91 0.52
N VAL A 82 -3.98 -5.13 0.89
CA VAL A 82 -3.62 -4.81 2.27
C VAL A 82 -3.68 -3.30 2.54
N ASN A 83 -4.49 -2.56 1.77
CA ASN A 83 -4.72 -1.13 1.93
C ASN A 83 -3.44 -0.28 1.81
N ALA A 84 -2.42 -0.79 1.11
CA ALA A 84 -1.09 -0.21 1.07
C ALA A 84 -0.47 0.05 2.45
N ALA A 85 -0.89 -0.67 3.49
CA ALA A 85 -0.24 -0.58 4.79
C ALA A 85 1.18 -1.16 4.71
N THR A 86 2.13 -0.51 5.38
CA THR A 86 3.51 -1.02 5.52
C THR A 86 3.92 -1.03 7.00
N ILE A 87 5.05 -1.67 7.31
CA ILE A 87 5.63 -1.67 8.66
C ILE A 87 6.47 -0.41 8.96
N THR A 88 6.93 0.29 7.92
CA THR A 88 7.89 1.39 8.02
C THR A 88 7.23 2.75 8.26
N ASP A 89 5.94 2.87 8.01
CA ASP A 89 5.17 4.09 8.22
C ASP A 89 3.72 3.77 8.60
N ASN A 90 2.88 4.80 8.67
CA ASN A 90 1.48 4.69 9.07
C ASN A 90 0.51 5.14 7.98
N TYR A 91 0.98 5.26 6.74
CA TYR A 91 0.15 5.61 5.61
C TYR A 91 -0.60 4.38 5.09
N TRP A 92 -1.83 4.59 4.66
CA TRP A 92 -2.66 3.56 4.05
C TRP A 92 -3.78 4.21 3.23
N VAL A 93 -4.34 3.44 2.31
CA VAL A 93 -5.46 3.87 1.47
C VAL A 93 -6.74 3.17 1.89
N LYS A 94 -7.82 3.94 1.99
CA LYS A 94 -9.15 3.47 2.32
C LYS A 94 -10.08 3.73 1.12
N PRO A 95 -10.83 2.75 0.62
CA PRO A 95 -11.89 3.01 -0.35
C PRO A 95 -12.82 4.11 0.15
N LEU A 96 -13.25 5.03 -0.72
CA LEU A 96 -14.10 6.15 -0.30
C LEU A 96 -15.45 5.67 0.23
N GLU A 97 -15.97 4.58 -0.32
CA GLU A 97 -17.22 3.94 0.08
C GLU A 97 -17.15 3.18 1.41
N ASP A 98 -15.95 2.89 1.93
CA ASP A 98 -15.79 2.16 3.18
C ASP A 98 -15.67 3.11 4.39
N GLU A 99 -16.82 3.44 4.95
CA GLU A 99 -16.92 4.28 6.14
C GLU A 99 -16.57 3.54 7.44
N ALA A 100 -16.54 2.21 7.46
CA ALA A 100 -16.33 1.43 8.68
C ALA A 100 -14.87 1.04 8.90
N LEU A 101 -14.06 0.99 7.83
CA LEU A 101 -12.65 0.63 7.92
C LEU A 101 -11.84 1.68 8.69
N ARG A 102 -11.06 1.21 9.68
CA ARG A 102 -10.21 2.04 10.55
C ARG A 102 -8.76 1.57 10.48
N TYR A 103 -7.83 2.42 10.93
CA TYR A 103 -6.42 2.06 10.97
C TYR A 103 -6.15 0.83 11.84
N THR A 104 -6.93 0.61 12.90
CA THR A 104 -6.83 -0.57 13.78
C THR A 104 -7.18 -1.89 13.09
N ASN A 105 -7.88 -1.86 11.95
CA ASN A 105 -8.17 -3.04 11.14
C ASN A 105 -6.98 -3.42 10.26
N VAL A 106 -6.25 -2.44 9.72
CA VAL A 106 -5.22 -2.65 8.69
C VAL A 106 -3.79 -2.62 9.21
N ARG A 107 -3.54 -1.98 10.36
CA ARG A 107 -2.18 -1.92 10.92
C ARG A 107 -1.66 -3.31 11.25
N PHE A 108 -0.38 -3.55 10.98
CA PHE A 108 0.29 -4.78 11.37
C PHE A 108 0.23 -4.97 12.90
N LYS A 109 -0.24 -6.13 13.35
CA LYS A 109 -0.34 -6.49 14.78
C LYS A 109 0.64 -7.60 15.18
N VAL A 110 0.98 -8.46 14.23
CA VAL A 110 1.84 -9.63 14.38
C VAL A 110 2.60 -9.82 13.08
N ASN A 111 3.86 -10.24 13.18
CA ASN A 111 4.69 -10.55 12.03
C ASN A 111 4.82 -12.07 11.87
N MET A 112 3.83 -12.70 11.26
CA MET A 112 3.78 -14.17 11.13
C MET A 112 4.87 -14.75 10.21
N PHE A 113 5.55 -13.91 9.41
CA PHE A 113 6.53 -14.35 8.42
C PHE A 113 7.89 -13.67 8.62
N ASP A 114 8.18 -13.18 9.83
CA ASP A 114 9.48 -12.57 10.14
C ASP A 114 10.63 -13.54 9.94
N ASN A 115 10.55 -14.74 10.51
CA ASN A 115 11.58 -15.78 10.36
C ASN A 115 11.77 -16.16 8.89
N LEU A 116 10.68 -16.40 8.16
CA LEU A 116 10.75 -16.70 6.73
C LEU A 116 11.37 -15.56 5.93
N ALA A 117 11.01 -14.31 6.24
CA ALA A 117 11.55 -13.13 5.55
C ALA A 117 13.04 -12.91 5.86
N LEU A 118 13.48 -13.21 7.09
CA LEU A 118 14.83 -12.93 7.58
C LEU A 118 15.81 -14.07 7.32
N THR A 119 15.44 -15.31 7.62
CA THR A 119 16.32 -16.49 7.55
C THR A 119 16.01 -17.39 6.38
N GLY A 120 14.77 -17.36 5.86
CA GLY A 120 14.31 -18.28 4.81
C GLY A 120 13.75 -19.59 5.35
N ASP A 121 13.63 -19.71 6.68
CA ASP A 121 13.09 -20.88 7.36
C ASP A 121 11.62 -20.65 7.79
N VAL A 122 10.85 -21.74 7.82
CA VAL A 122 9.42 -21.75 8.19
C VAL A 122 9.25 -22.05 9.68
#